data_AF-A0A0Q6PZQ7-F1
#
_entry.id   AF-A0A0Q6PZQ7-F1
#
_cell.length_a   1.000
_cell.length_b   1.000
_cell.length_c   1.000
_cell.angle_alpha   90.00
_cell.angle_beta   90.00
_cell.angle_gamma   90.00
#
_symmetry.space_group_name_H-M   'P 1'
#
loop_
_entity.id
_entity.type
_entity.pdbx_description
1 polymer ?
#
loop_
_entity_poly.entity_id
_entity_poly.type
_entity_poly.pdbx_seq_one_letter_code
_entity_poly.pdbx_strand_id
1 'polypeptide(L)'
;MKKYSRLEDYTESEFMDFLRELFDGGESLTADEFDKYMIERVKHFEAITEHPDRSDVIFYPKDGQEDSPEGILKEVKEWRALNNKPGFKPE
;
A
#
# COMPACT_ATOMS: atom_id res chain seq x y z
N MET A 1 2.59 -10.90 8.03
CA MET A 1 1.63 -9.82 7.69
C MET A 1 0.24 -10.20 8.17
N LYS A 2 -0.44 -9.33 8.95
CA LYS A 2 -1.87 -9.49 9.20
C LYS A 2 -2.61 -9.31 7.86
N LYS A 3 -3.46 -10.26 7.48
CA LYS A 3 -4.25 -10.19 6.24
C LYS A 3 -5.60 -9.55 6.54
N TYR A 4 -5.64 -8.22 6.64
CA TYR A 4 -6.89 -7.49 6.71
C TYR A 4 -7.54 -7.44 5.32
N SER A 5 -8.86 -7.58 5.24
CA SER A 5 -9.53 -7.65 3.94
C SER A 5 -9.92 -6.27 3.38
N ARG A 6 -9.84 -5.21 4.20
CA ARG A 6 -10.24 -3.84 3.84
C ARG A 6 -9.29 -2.83 4.46
N LEU A 7 -9.20 -1.65 3.84
CA LEU A 7 -8.38 -0.56 4.39
C LEU A 7 -8.88 -0.08 5.75
N GLU A 8 -10.20 -0.10 5.98
CA GLU A 8 -10.81 0.36 7.23
C GLU A 8 -10.41 -0.48 8.47
N ASP A 9 -9.82 -1.65 8.26
CA ASP A 9 -9.37 -2.51 9.36
C ASP A 9 -7.94 -2.13 9.84
N TYR A 10 -7.20 -1.36 9.04
CA TYR A 10 -5.86 -0.83 9.36
C TYR A 10 -5.96 0.50 10.11
N THR A 11 -5.08 0.71 11.11
CA THR A 11 -4.68 2.08 11.46
C THR A 11 -3.76 2.66 10.39
N GLU A 12 -3.60 3.99 10.36
CA GLU A 12 -2.66 4.64 9.45
C GLU A 12 -1.22 4.14 9.68
N SER A 13 -0.82 3.98 10.94
CA SER A 13 0.46 3.38 11.35
C SER A 13 0.65 1.94 10.86
N GLU A 14 -0.35 1.06 11.01
CA GLU A 14 -0.28 -0.32 10.53
C GLU A 14 -0.14 -0.40 8.99
N PHE A 15 -0.79 0.52 8.26
CA PHE A 15 -0.67 0.58 6.81
C PHE A 15 0.68 1.17 6.37
N MET A 16 1.20 2.17 7.09
CA MET A 16 2.54 2.70 6.85
C MET A 16 3.62 1.62 7.01
N ASP A 17 3.54 0.79 8.04
CA ASP A 17 4.49 -0.32 8.22
C ASP A 17 4.40 -1.33 7.07
N PHE A 18 3.19 -1.60 6.56
CA PHE A 18 3.01 -2.40 5.36
C PHE A 18 3.63 -1.76 4.10
N LEU A 19 3.52 -0.43 3.93
CA LEU A 19 4.17 0.27 2.81
C LEU A 19 5.70 0.22 2.94
N ARG A 20 6.26 0.34 4.14
CA ARG A 20 7.71 0.17 4.35
C ARG A 20 8.17 -1.24 4.02
N GLU A 21 7.38 -2.27 4.34
CA GLU A 21 7.67 -3.64 3.91
C GLU A 21 7.70 -3.80 2.38
N LEU A 22 6.96 -2.99 1.61
CA LEU A 22 7.02 -3.01 0.14
C LEU A 22 8.32 -2.40 -0.41
N PHE A 23 8.97 -1.49 0.34
CA PHE A 23 10.19 -0.78 -0.08
C PHE A 23 11.46 -1.46 0.44
N ASP A 24 11.47 -1.80 1.73
CA ASP A 24 12.66 -2.25 2.45
C ASP A 24 12.57 -3.74 2.86
N GLY A 25 11.49 -4.42 2.50
CA GLY A 25 11.24 -5.80 2.87
C GLY A 25 11.92 -6.82 1.95
N GLY A 26 12.09 -8.04 2.46
CA GLY A 26 12.51 -9.19 1.65
C GLY A 26 14.01 -9.34 1.41
N GLU A 27 14.87 -8.53 2.06
CA GLU A 27 16.34 -8.58 1.90
C GLU A 27 16.96 -9.98 2.12
N SER A 28 16.35 -10.81 2.97
CA SER A 28 16.85 -12.15 3.30
C SER A 28 16.28 -13.27 2.43
N LEU A 29 15.42 -12.94 1.46
CA LEU A 29 14.74 -13.91 0.61
C LEU A 29 15.59 -14.26 -0.61
N THR A 30 15.45 -15.50 -1.09
CA THR A 30 15.93 -15.85 -2.44
C THR A 30 15.12 -15.10 -3.50
N ALA A 31 15.61 -15.03 -4.75
CA ALA A 31 14.89 -14.37 -5.83
C ALA A 31 13.45 -14.90 -6.02
N ASP A 32 13.28 -16.23 -6.05
CA ASP A 32 11.96 -16.87 -6.20
C ASP A 32 11.02 -16.58 -5.01
N GLU A 33 11.56 -16.43 -3.81
CA GLU A 33 10.80 -16.07 -2.62
C GLU A 33 10.45 -14.58 -2.61
N PHE A 34 11.37 -13.73 -3.04
CA PHE A 34 11.17 -12.29 -3.18
C PHE A 34 10.07 -11.97 -4.19
N ASP A 35 10.06 -12.64 -5.35
CA ASP A 35 9.00 -12.46 -6.35
C ASP A 35 7.62 -12.79 -5.78
N LYS A 36 7.49 -13.92 -5.07
CA LYS A 36 6.23 -14.29 -4.40
C LYS A 36 5.87 -13.30 -3.30
N TYR A 37 6.84 -12.88 -2.50
CA TYR A 37 6.69 -11.91 -1.42
C TYR A 37 6.14 -10.57 -1.94
N MET A 38 6.68 -10.08 -3.05
CA MET A 38 6.26 -8.82 -3.68
C MET A 38 4.90 -8.97 -4.35
N ILE A 39 4.67 -10.04 -5.13
CA ILE A 39 3.38 -10.29 -5.78
C ILE A 39 2.24 -10.33 -4.77
N GLU A 40 2.42 -11.01 -3.63
CA GLU A 40 1.39 -11.07 -2.59
C GLU A 40 1.06 -9.69 -2.01
N ARG A 41 2.07 -8.85 -1.76
CA ARG A 41 1.87 -7.52 -1.18
C ARG A 41 1.26 -6.54 -2.16
N VAL A 42 1.71 -6.56 -3.41
CA VAL A 42 1.15 -5.70 -4.45
C VAL A 42 -0.33 -6.05 -4.68
N LYS A 43 -0.67 -7.34 -4.79
CA LYS A 43 -2.08 -7.78 -4.91
C LYS A 43 -2.91 -7.37 -3.69
N HIS A 44 -2.33 -7.46 -2.51
CA HIS A 44 -2.98 -7.03 -1.28
C HIS A 44 -3.25 -5.52 -1.28
N PHE A 45 -2.25 -4.71 -1.63
CA PHE A 45 -2.38 -3.26 -1.76
C PHE A 45 -3.51 -2.89 -2.74
N GLU A 46 -3.53 -3.48 -3.94
CA GLU A 46 -4.58 -3.24 -4.93
C GLU A 46 -5.97 -3.57 -4.37
N ALA A 47 -6.10 -4.69 -3.68
CA ALA A 47 -7.37 -5.16 -3.13
C ALA A 47 -7.91 -4.24 -2.02
N ILE A 48 -7.06 -3.82 -1.09
CA ILE A 48 -7.52 -3.04 0.07
C ILE A 48 -7.67 -1.54 -0.22
N THR A 49 -6.82 -0.97 -1.08
CA THR A 49 -6.89 0.46 -1.42
C THR A 49 -8.04 0.76 -2.37
N GLU A 50 -8.39 -0.20 -3.22
CA GLU A 50 -9.39 -0.08 -4.28
C GLU A 50 -9.06 1.03 -5.30
N HIS A 51 -7.81 1.49 -5.32
CA HIS A 51 -7.37 2.58 -6.17
C HIS A 51 -7.43 2.13 -7.64
N PRO A 52 -8.00 2.93 -8.57
CA PRO A 52 -8.16 2.55 -9.96
C PRO A 52 -6.81 2.34 -10.67
N ASP A 53 -5.79 3.10 -10.25
CA ASP A 53 -4.43 3.00 -10.78
C ASP A 53 -3.66 1.80 -10.19
N ARG A 54 -4.24 1.07 -9.24
CA ARG A 54 -3.70 -0.20 -8.72
C ARG A 54 -2.23 -0.07 -8.28
N SER A 55 -1.37 -0.98 -8.73
CA SER A 55 0.06 -0.99 -8.46
C SER A 55 0.83 0.17 -9.11
N ASP A 56 0.23 0.91 -10.05
CA ASP A 56 0.88 2.10 -10.62
C ASP A 56 1.06 3.18 -9.57
N VAL A 57 0.21 3.21 -8.52
CA VAL A 57 0.42 4.10 -7.36
C VAL A 57 1.78 3.87 -6.70
N ILE A 58 2.29 2.63 -6.75
CA ILE A 58 3.58 2.24 -6.16
C ILE A 58 4.72 2.44 -7.18
N PHE A 59 4.56 1.93 -8.41
CA PHE A 59 5.66 1.81 -9.36
C PHE A 59 5.78 2.97 -10.36
N TYR A 60 4.72 3.76 -10.52
CA TYR A 60 4.64 4.85 -11.48
C TYR A 60 4.00 6.08 -10.82
N PRO A 61 4.63 6.66 -9.78
CA PRO A 61 4.10 7.82 -9.07
C PRO A 61 3.82 8.97 -10.06
N LYS A 62 2.67 9.63 -9.87
CA LYS A 62 2.26 10.76 -10.71
C LYS A 62 3.21 11.96 -10.51
N ASP A 63 3.21 12.88 -11.46
CA ASP A 63 3.94 14.13 -11.33
C ASP A 63 3.56 14.85 -10.02
N GLY A 64 4.54 15.02 -9.12
CA GLY A 64 4.36 15.65 -7.80
C GLY A 64 3.96 14.70 -6.67
N GLN A 65 3.72 13.42 -6.94
CA GLN A 65 3.68 12.38 -5.91
C GLN A 65 5.12 12.02 -5.51
N GLU A 66 5.38 11.95 -4.21
CA GLU A 66 6.68 11.48 -3.71
C GLU A 66 6.82 9.96 -3.96
N ASP A 67 7.99 9.54 -4.46
CA ASP A 67 8.35 8.13 -4.62
C ASP A 67 8.82 7.56 -3.27
N SER A 68 7.88 7.45 -2.33
CA SER A 68 8.12 7.04 -0.95
C SER A 68 6.87 6.38 -0.35
N PRO A 69 7.01 5.59 0.73
CA PRO A 69 5.88 5.11 1.52
C PRO A 69 4.92 6.25 1.95
N GLU A 70 5.47 7.39 2.36
CA GLU A 70 4.72 8.59 2.74
C GLU A 70 3.91 9.18 1.57
N GLY A 71 4.51 9.25 0.38
CA GLY A 71 3.85 9.72 -0.84
C GLY A 71 2.68 8.82 -1.25
N ILE A 72 2.88 7.50 -1.18
CA ILE A 72 1.83 6.51 -1.47
C ILE A 72 0.71 6.60 -0.44
N LEU A 73 1.03 6.69 0.85
CA LEU A 73 0.03 6.85 1.91
C LEU A 73 -0.84 8.08 1.66
N LYS A 74 -0.21 9.21 1.30
CA LYS A 74 -0.90 10.46 1.00
C LYS A 74 -1.85 10.32 -0.19
N GLU A 75 -1.38 9.76 -1.32
CA GLU A 75 -2.23 9.54 -2.51
C GLU A 75 -3.44 8.66 -2.17
N VAL A 76 -3.24 7.55 -1.47
CA VAL A 76 -4.34 6.66 -1.06
C VAL A 76 -5.37 7.39 -0.19
N LYS A 77 -4.92 8.20 0.78
CA LYS A 77 -5.81 8.98 1.66
C LYS A 77 -6.61 10.01 0.87
N GLU A 78 -5.94 10.81 0.05
CA GLU A 78 -6.56 11.87 -0.74
C GLU A 78 -7.56 11.29 -1.73
N TRP A 79 -7.19 10.24 -2.47
CA TRP A 79 -8.08 9.59 -3.42
C TRP A 79 -9.32 9.01 -2.74
N ARG A 80 -9.17 8.29 -1.62
CA ARG A 80 -10.34 7.71 -0.93
C ARG A 80 -11.27 8.78 -0.39
N ALA A 81 -10.73 9.86 0.18
CA ALA A 81 -11.53 10.99 0.65
C ALA A 81 -12.32 11.65 -0.50
N LEU A 82 -11.68 11.90 -1.66
CA LEU A 82 -12.34 12.47 -2.85
C LEU A 82 -13.41 11.55 -3.43
N ASN A 83 -13.30 10.24 -3.23
CA ASN A 83 -14.23 9.23 -3.73
C ASN A 83 -15.26 8.76 -2.69
N ASN A 84 -15.42 9.48 -1.57
CA ASN A 84 -16.35 9.16 -0.48
C ASN A 84 -16.17 7.72 0.06
N LYS A 85 -14.94 7.21 0.05
CA LYS A 85 -14.60 5.92 0.64
C LYS A 85 -14.15 6.09 2.09
N PRO A 86 -14.49 5.15 2.98
CA PRO A 86 -14.03 5.20 4.36
C PRO A 86 -12.50 5.11 4.43
N GLY A 87 -11.92 5.86 5.37
CA GLY A 87 -10.48 5.88 5.64
C GLY A 87 -10.07 4.80 6.63
N PHE A 88 -8.91 4.99 7.24
CA PHE A 88 -8.34 4.09 8.25
C PHE A 88 -9.19 4.01 9.53
N LYS A 89 -9.01 2.92 10.26
CA LYS A 89 -9.46 2.76 11.65
C LYS A 89 -8.83 3.87 12.50
N PRO A 90 -9.61 4.53 13.39
CA PRO A 90 -9.05 5.42 14.40
C PRO A 90 -8.00 4.71 15.27
N GLU A 91 -7.02 5.47 15.73
CA GLU A 91 -5.98 5.04 16.67
C GLU A 91 -6.44 5.16 18.13
#